data_AF-A0A7C7SRQ2-F1
#
_entry.id   AF-A0A7C7SRQ2-F1
#
_cell.length_a   1.000
_cell.length_b   1.000
_cell.length_c   1.000
_cell.angle_alpha   90.00
_cell.angle_beta   90.00
_cell.angle_gamma   90.00
#
_symmetry.space_group_name_H-M   'P 1'
#
loop_
_entity.id
_entity.type
_entity.pdbx_description
1 polymer ?
#
loop_
_entity_poly.entity_id
_entity_poly.type
_entity_poly.pdbx_seq_one_letter_code
_entity_poly.pdbx_strand_id
1 'polypeptide(L)'
;MDLSFLTDTAIFKILVDIMPTGIRFHPYYILPFIGMGFLIYMLKRKSGKAEGSFWGWLFPKEYYKHRSTLLDTQLFLFGRALVLFKVINRLAIATFMAAIIMMIFKDSPAEKPEQLTPINIALMTLMLTLISDFCVYWVHRIHHEKNFLWPFHAVHHSAEIMTPMTVYRKHPLYDLFSSIFSGILIGVAQGLFIAVFFGTVSIAAIAGVNGFYFLFNFLGSNFRHSHIWISYGKTIEHILISPAQHQIHHSLKPEHHNKNFGEIFAFWDWMFGTLFIPDKEEIIEYGIARPDGSGQRIKQPHNNFKEALIVPFKESARALKRSKNKRSKP
;
A
#
# COMPACT_ATOMS: atom_id res chain seq x y z
N MET A 1 -1.19 -20.81 29.01
CA MET A 1 -1.45 -20.24 27.68
C MET A 1 -0.75 -21.16 26.71
N ASP A 2 -1.51 -22.01 26.01
CA ASP A 2 -0.94 -23.01 25.12
C ASP A 2 -0.39 -22.32 23.87
N LEU A 3 0.93 -22.39 23.69
CA LEU A 3 1.64 -21.81 22.55
C LEU A 3 1.73 -22.80 21.38
N SER A 4 1.06 -23.96 21.47
CA SER A 4 1.02 -25.00 20.42
C SER A 4 0.53 -24.49 19.06
N PHE A 5 -0.24 -23.39 19.01
CA PHE A 5 -0.64 -22.74 17.76
C PHE A 5 0.57 -22.15 16.98
N LEU A 6 1.66 -21.78 17.65
CA LEU A 6 2.88 -21.29 16.98
C LEU A 6 3.71 -22.42 16.37
N THR A 7 3.56 -23.64 16.90
CA THR A 7 4.14 -24.86 16.33
C THR A 7 3.24 -25.52 15.30
N ASP A 8 2.06 -24.96 15.04
CA ASP A 8 1.17 -25.46 14.00
C ASP A 8 1.87 -25.30 12.65
N THR A 9 2.23 -26.45 12.06
CA THR A 9 2.98 -26.54 10.81
C THR A 9 2.34 -25.76 9.66
N ALA A 10 1.03 -25.49 9.73
CA ALA A 10 0.32 -24.64 8.78
C ALA A 10 0.69 -23.14 8.91
N ILE A 11 0.77 -22.58 10.11
CA ILE A 11 1.16 -21.18 10.33
C ILE A 11 2.65 -21.00 10.02
N PHE A 12 3.48 -21.96 10.43
CA PHE A 12 4.89 -21.97 10.07
C PHE A 12 5.09 -22.06 8.55
N LYS A 13 4.36 -22.93 7.84
CA LYS A 13 4.35 -22.97 6.37
C LYS A 13 3.84 -21.68 5.74
N ILE A 14 2.79 -21.05 6.26
CA ILE A 14 2.33 -19.73 5.80
C ILE A 14 3.45 -18.69 5.94
N LEU A 15 4.15 -18.67 7.07
CA LEU A 15 5.24 -17.72 7.30
C LEU A 15 6.45 -18.00 6.39
N VAL A 16 6.75 -19.27 6.09
CA VAL A 16 7.90 -19.68 5.25
C VAL A 16 7.60 -19.57 3.75
N ASP A 17 6.40 -19.96 3.31
CA ASP A 17 6.02 -20.03 1.88
C ASP A 17 5.43 -18.71 1.36
N ILE A 18 4.75 -17.91 2.20
CA ILE A 18 4.07 -16.68 1.77
C ILE A 18 4.94 -15.43 2.00
N MET A 19 5.74 -15.35 3.07
CA MET A 19 6.57 -14.14 3.29
C MET A 19 7.55 -13.80 2.15
N PRO A 20 8.19 -14.76 1.46
CA PRO A 20 9.04 -14.45 0.32
C PRO A 20 8.25 -13.79 -0.83
N THR A 21 6.99 -14.15 -1.00
CA THR A 21 6.08 -13.58 -2.02
C THR A 21 5.53 -12.20 -1.66
N GLY A 22 5.78 -11.69 -0.45
CA GLY A 22 5.42 -10.32 -0.07
C GLY A 22 6.43 -9.26 -0.53
N ILE A 23 7.56 -9.68 -1.12
CA ILE A 23 8.63 -8.79 -1.57
C ILE A 23 8.55 -8.63 -3.08
N ARG A 24 8.39 -7.41 -3.59
CA ARG A 24 8.31 -7.08 -5.03
C ARG A 24 9.61 -7.37 -5.81
N PHE A 25 10.67 -7.78 -5.10
CA PHE A 25 11.94 -8.26 -5.65
C PHE A 25 12.07 -9.79 -5.70
N HIS A 26 11.02 -10.52 -5.33
CA HIS A 26 10.98 -11.95 -5.59
C HIS A 26 10.94 -12.21 -7.11
N PRO A 27 11.56 -13.28 -7.63
CA PRO A 27 11.51 -13.63 -9.06
C PRO A 27 10.09 -13.65 -9.65
N TYR A 28 9.07 -13.98 -8.85
CA TYR A 28 7.66 -13.94 -9.26
C TYR A 28 7.15 -12.57 -9.69
N TYR A 29 7.80 -11.48 -9.29
CA TYR A 29 7.46 -10.11 -9.68
C TYR A 29 8.48 -9.51 -10.64
N ILE A 30 9.77 -9.86 -10.48
CA ILE A 30 10.83 -9.38 -11.36
C ILE A 30 10.66 -9.92 -12.79
N LEU A 31 10.40 -11.22 -12.94
CA LEU A 31 10.29 -11.82 -14.29
C LEU A 31 9.11 -11.23 -15.08
N PRO A 32 7.89 -11.07 -14.52
CA PRO A 32 6.80 -10.38 -15.20
C PRO A 32 7.07 -8.89 -15.43
N PHE A 33 7.73 -8.20 -14.49
CA PHE A 33 8.15 -6.82 -14.68
C PHE A 33 9.10 -6.67 -15.88
N ILE A 34 10.08 -7.56 -16.02
CA ILE A 34 10.98 -7.57 -17.17
C ILE A 34 10.23 -7.93 -18.45
N GLY A 35 9.42 -9.00 -18.43
CA GLY A 35 8.68 -9.47 -19.59
C GLY A 35 7.69 -8.42 -20.12
N MET A 36 6.87 -7.85 -19.23
CA MET A 36 5.94 -6.78 -19.60
C MET A 36 6.68 -5.49 -19.96
N GLY A 37 7.77 -5.18 -19.27
CA GLY A 37 8.66 -4.07 -19.61
C GLY A 37 9.21 -4.19 -21.03
N PHE A 38 9.59 -5.40 -21.47
CA PHE A 38 10.05 -5.66 -22.83
C PHE A 38 8.95 -5.40 -23.86
N LEU A 39 7.73 -5.87 -23.61
CA LEU A 39 6.59 -5.60 -24.49
C LEU A 39 6.30 -4.10 -24.60
N ILE A 40 6.28 -3.39 -23.47
CA ILE A 40 6.07 -1.93 -23.43
C ILE A 40 7.19 -1.20 -24.17
N TYR A 41 8.44 -1.60 -23.95
CA TYR A 41 9.60 -1.05 -24.64
C TYR A 41 9.47 -1.20 -26.16
N MET A 42 9.08 -2.39 -26.65
CA MET A 42 8.89 -2.63 -28.07
C MET A 42 7.78 -1.74 -28.66
N LEU A 43 6.66 -1.56 -27.95
CA LEU A 43 5.58 -0.66 -28.35
C LEU A 43 6.03 0.80 -28.39
N LYS A 44 6.69 1.27 -27.33
CA LYS A 44 7.18 2.65 -27.25
C LYS A 44 8.27 2.92 -28.28
N ARG A 45 9.16 1.96 -28.56
CA ARG A 45 10.20 2.07 -29.58
C ARG A 45 9.62 2.23 -30.99
N LYS A 46 8.55 1.48 -31.32
CA LYS A 46 7.82 1.67 -32.59
C LYS A 46 7.23 3.09 -32.73
N SER A 47 6.80 3.69 -31.63
CA SER A 47 6.25 5.06 -31.61
C SER A 47 7.31 6.16 -31.44
N GLY A 48 8.60 5.84 -31.43
CA GLY A 48 9.68 6.81 -31.20
C GLY A 48 9.78 7.34 -29.76
N LYS A 49 9.07 6.72 -28.80
CA LYS A 49 9.03 7.11 -27.38
C LYS A 49 10.01 6.35 -26.48
N ALA A 50 10.83 5.47 -27.06
CA ALA A 50 11.88 4.75 -26.34
C ALA A 50 13.11 4.59 -27.23
N GLU A 51 14.27 4.88 -26.67
CA GLU A 51 15.58 4.85 -27.35
C GLU A 51 16.57 3.98 -26.57
N GLY A 52 17.74 3.74 -27.16
CA GLY A 52 18.82 2.95 -26.53
C GLY A 52 18.54 1.46 -26.46
N SER A 53 19.21 0.75 -25.53
CA SER A 53 19.00 -0.68 -25.29
C SER A 53 17.83 -0.92 -24.33
N PHE A 54 17.17 -2.08 -24.44
CA PHE A 54 16.09 -2.45 -23.53
C PHE A 54 16.50 -2.34 -22.05
N TRP A 55 17.68 -2.85 -21.68
CA TRP A 55 18.18 -2.78 -20.31
C TRP A 55 18.50 -1.36 -19.85
N GLY A 56 19.04 -0.52 -20.73
CA GLY A 56 19.27 0.90 -20.42
C GLY A 56 17.96 1.67 -20.23
N TRP A 57 16.91 1.31 -20.97
CA TRP A 57 15.59 1.89 -20.85
C TRP A 57 14.83 1.41 -19.61
N LEU A 58 14.90 0.11 -19.28
CA LEU A 58 14.21 -0.46 -18.12
C LEU A 58 14.93 -0.16 -16.80
N PHE A 59 16.27 -0.13 -16.82
CA PHE A 59 17.11 0.14 -15.65
C PHE A 59 18.08 1.31 -15.88
N PRO A 60 17.56 2.54 -16.05
CA PRO A 60 18.37 3.73 -16.28
C PRO A 60 19.34 3.99 -15.12
N LYS A 61 20.63 4.12 -15.41
CA LYS A 61 21.68 4.24 -14.37
C LYS A 61 21.47 5.44 -13.47
N GLU A 62 20.94 6.53 -14.01
CA GLU A 62 20.62 7.77 -13.30
C GLU A 62 19.55 7.58 -12.22
N TYR A 63 18.62 6.64 -12.37
CA TYR A 63 17.64 6.31 -11.32
C TYR A 63 18.29 5.46 -10.22
N TYR A 64 19.00 4.39 -10.59
CA TYR A 64 19.52 3.42 -9.61
C TYR A 64 20.77 3.92 -8.87
N LYS A 65 21.51 4.88 -9.43
CA LYS A 65 22.61 5.58 -8.74
C LYS A 65 22.16 6.83 -7.98
N HIS A 66 20.89 7.22 -8.09
CA HIS A 66 20.37 8.39 -7.40
C HIS A 66 20.38 8.21 -5.88
N ARG A 67 20.67 9.28 -5.13
CA ARG A 67 20.66 9.28 -3.66
C ARG A 67 19.33 8.81 -3.05
N SER A 68 18.22 9.06 -3.75
CA SER A 68 16.88 8.64 -3.30
C SER A 68 16.79 7.11 -3.24
N THR A 69 17.32 6.40 -4.24
CA THR A 69 17.35 4.93 -4.29
C THR A 69 18.21 4.33 -3.18
N LEU A 70 19.32 5.00 -2.82
CA LEU A 70 20.12 4.59 -1.67
C LEU A 70 19.30 4.63 -0.36
N LEU A 71 18.56 5.72 -0.13
CA LEU A 71 17.70 5.83 1.04
C LEU A 71 16.56 4.81 1.01
N ASP A 72 15.96 4.55 -0.15
CA ASP A 72 14.93 3.51 -0.31
C ASP A 72 15.49 2.13 0.09
N THR A 73 16.75 1.85 -0.25
CA THR A 73 17.45 0.61 0.13
C THR A 73 17.71 0.51 1.63
N GLN A 74 18.16 1.60 2.25
CA GLN A 74 18.37 1.66 3.71
C GLN A 74 17.05 1.43 4.48
N LEU A 75 15.97 2.10 4.05
CA LEU A 75 14.64 1.95 4.64
C LEU A 75 14.05 0.56 4.37
N PHE A 76 14.30 -0.05 3.21
CA PHE A 76 13.92 -1.43 2.93
C PHE A 76 14.57 -2.39 3.93
N LEU A 77 15.90 -2.36 4.08
CA LEU A 77 16.63 -3.25 4.99
C LEU A 77 16.17 -3.08 6.44
N PHE A 78 16.00 -1.83 6.89
CA PHE A 78 15.46 -1.55 8.21
C PHE A 78 14.02 -2.03 8.38
N GLY A 79 13.17 -1.76 7.39
CA GLY A 79 11.78 -2.20 7.36
C GLY A 79 11.66 -3.72 7.44
N ARG A 80 12.61 -4.46 6.88
CA ARG A 80 12.67 -5.93 6.94
C ARG A 80 12.83 -6.46 8.36
N ALA A 81 13.64 -5.81 9.19
CA ALA A 81 13.81 -6.18 10.59
C ALA A 81 12.51 -6.02 11.40
N LEU A 82 11.59 -5.16 10.94
CA LEU A 82 10.34 -4.86 11.63
C LEU A 82 9.13 -5.66 11.11
N VAL A 83 9.27 -6.47 10.05
CA VAL A 83 8.10 -7.12 9.43
C VAL A 83 7.43 -8.13 10.38
N LEU A 84 8.19 -8.93 11.11
CA LEU A 84 7.62 -9.89 12.06
C LEU A 84 6.79 -9.17 13.12
N PHE A 85 7.30 -8.07 13.67
CA PHE A 85 6.57 -7.24 14.61
C PHE A 85 5.25 -6.71 14.02
N LYS A 86 5.26 -6.20 12.78
CA LYS A 86 4.05 -5.69 12.11
C LYS A 86 3.00 -6.77 11.87
N VAL A 87 3.43 -7.96 11.45
CA VAL A 87 2.55 -9.11 11.16
C VAL A 87 1.95 -9.64 12.46
N ILE A 88 2.79 -9.87 13.48
CA ILE A 88 2.34 -10.32 14.80
C ILE A 88 1.35 -9.33 15.40
N ASN A 89 1.64 -8.03 15.35
CA ASN A 89 0.74 -6.99 15.87
C ASN A 89 -0.61 -6.98 15.16
N ARG A 90 -0.62 -7.04 13.82
CA ARG A 90 -1.88 -7.09 13.04
C ARG A 90 -2.69 -8.34 13.38
N LEU A 91 -2.05 -9.50 13.44
CA LEU A 91 -2.73 -10.77 13.75
C LEU A 91 -3.27 -10.77 15.18
N ALA A 92 -2.49 -10.32 16.16
CA ALA A 92 -2.92 -10.25 17.55
C ALA A 92 -4.15 -9.35 17.71
N ILE A 93 -4.14 -8.16 17.11
CA ILE A 93 -5.29 -7.23 17.15
C ILE A 93 -6.49 -7.81 16.42
N ALA A 94 -6.29 -8.39 15.23
CA ALA A 94 -7.39 -8.99 14.46
C ALA A 94 -8.05 -10.14 15.21
N THR A 95 -7.26 -11.06 15.78
CA THR A 95 -7.76 -12.18 16.58
C THR A 95 -8.50 -11.68 17.82
N PHE A 96 -7.93 -10.70 18.53
CA PHE A 96 -8.57 -10.11 19.71
C PHE A 96 -9.92 -9.47 19.38
N MET A 97 -9.98 -8.68 18.31
CA MET A 97 -11.22 -8.04 17.87
C MET A 97 -12.24 -9.06 17.37
N ALA A 98 -11.82 -10.08 16.63
CA ALA A 98 -12.69 -11.16 16.20
C ALA A 98 -13.30 -11.90 17.41
N ALA A 99 -12.50 -12.18 18.45
CA ALA A 99 -12.97 -12.80 19.67
C ALA A 99 -14.03 -11.95 20.39
N ILE A 100 -13.82 -10.63 20.50
CA ILE A 100 -14.82 -9.71 21.06
C ILE A 100 -16.14 -9.80 20.28
N ILE A 101 -16.09 -9.71 18.95
CA ILE A 101 -17.31 -9.79 18.13
C ILE A 101 -17.99 -11.16 18.29
N MET A 102 -17.23 -12.26 18.28
CA MET A 102 -17.80 -13.60 18.50
C MET A 102 -18.49 -13.72 19.87
N MET A 103 -17.93 -13.10 20.92
CA MET A 103 -18.57 -13.07 22.25
C MET A 103 -19.88 -12.28 22.25
N ILE A 104 -19.93 -11.15 21.52
CA ILE A 104 -21.15 -10.34 21.38
C ILE A 104 -22.25 -11.13 20.66
N PHE A 105 -21.90 -11.91 19.65
CA PHE A 105 -22.82 -12.68 18.81
C PHE A 105 -22.89 -14.16 19.19
N LYS A 106 -22.52 -14.53 20.42
CA LYS A 106 -22.47 -15.93 20.87
C LYS A 106 -23.83 -16.63 20.76
N ASP A 107 -24.90 -15.89 21.01
CA ASP A 107 -26.30 -16.36 21.01
C ASP A 107 -26.98 -16.14 19.65
N SER A 108 -26.20 -15.87 18.60
CA SER A 108 -26.73 -15.70 17.24
C SER A 108 -27.47 -16.98 16.81
N PRO A 109 -28.73 -16.87 16.36
CA PRO A 109 -29.53 -18.03 15.93
C PRO A 109 -29.11 -18.55 14.54
N ALA A 110 -28.05 -17.99 13.94
CA ALA A 110 -27.60 -18.39 12.63
C ALA A 110 -27.09 -19.84 12.64
N GLU A 111 -27.70 -20.67 11.82
CA GLU A 111 -27.20 -22.02 11.55
C GLU A 111 -25.83 -21.93 10.89
N LYS A 112 -24.84 -22.50 11.55
CA LYS A 112 -23.47 -22.51 11.05
C LYS A 112 -23.30 -23.75 10.16
N PRO A 113 -22.92 -23.60 8.89
CA PRO A 113 -22.67 -24.75 8.05
C PRO A 113 -21.49 -25.54 8.59
N GLU A 114 -21.60 -26.88 8.62
CA GLU A 114 -20.52 -27.77 9.06
C GLU A 114 -19.28 -27.66 8.15
N GLN A 115 -19.48 -27.31 6.87
CA GLN A 115 -18.42 -27.13 5.89
C GLN A 115 -18.63 -25.89 5.04
N LEU A 116 -17.53 -25.21 4.73
CA LEU A 116 -17.55 -24.06 3.83
C LEU A 116 -17.57 -24.54 2.38
N THR A 117 -18.58 -24.11 1.63
CA THR A 117 -18.62 -24.33 0.18
C THR A 117 -17.60 -23.41 -0.52
N PRO A 118 -17.18 -23.74 -1.76
CA PRO A 118 -16.33 -22.84 -2.56
C PRO A 118 -16.92 -21.43 -2.71
N ILE A 119 -18.24 -21.30 -2.80
CA ILE A 119 -18.94 -20.00 -2.89
C ILE A 119 -18.72 -19.21 -1.59
N ASN A 120 -18.83 -19.85 -0.43
CA ASN A 120 -18.59 -19.18 0.86
C ASN A 120 -17.14 -18.68 0.96
N ILE A 121 -16.19 -19.50 0.53
CA ILE A 121 -14.76 -19.14 0.51
C ILE A 121 -14.52 -17.96 -0.45
N ALA A 122 -15.15 -17.97 -1.63
CA ALA A 122 -15.03 -16.88 -2.60
C ALA A 122 -15.62 -15.57 -2.06
N LEU A 123 -16.80 -15.61 -1.45
CA LEU A 123 -17.44 -14.44 -0.82
C LEU A 123 -16.61 -13.91 0.34
N MET A 124 -16.07 -14.79 1.20
CA MET A 124 -15.15 -14.42 2.27
C MET A 124 -13.91 -13.72 1.71
N THR A 125 -13.32 -14.29 0.67
CA THR A 125 -12.12 -13.77 0.02
C THR A 125 -12.39 -12.39 -0.55
N LEU A 126 -13.49 -12.21 -1.27
CA LEU A 126 -13.89 -10.92 -1.85
C LEU A 126 -14.10 -9.88 -0.75
N MET A 127 -14.84 -10.21 0.30
CA MET A 127 -15.11 -9.30 1.42
C MET A 127 -13.81 -8.89 2.13
N LEU A 128 -12.93 -9.85 2.48
CA LEU A 128 -11.66 -9.55 3.14
C LEU A 128 -10.73 -8.72 2.25
N THR A 129 -10.72 -8.95 0.94
CA THR A 129 -9.98 -8.14 -0.04
C THR A 129 -10.50 -6.71 -0.07
N LEU A 130 -11.83 -6.53 -0.20
CA LEU A 130 -12.46 -5.20 -0.21
C LEU A 130 -12.19 -4.43 1.09
N ILE A 131 -12.32 -5.08 2.25
CA ILE A 131 -12.06 -4.46 3.56
C ILE A 131 -10.58 -4.13 3.71
N SER A 132 -9.69 -5.01 3.27
CA SER A 132 -8.24 -4.74 3.32
C SER A 132 -7.87 -3.53 2.45
N ASP A 133 -8.39 -3.45 1.22
CA ASP A 133 -8.13 -2.33 0.32
C ASP A 133 -8.76 -1.03 0.85
N PHE A 134 -9.96 -1.09 1.43
CA PHE A 134 -10.60 0.02 2.12
C PHE A 134 -9.77 0.54 3.31
N CYS A 135 -9.16 -0.37 4.09
CA CYS A 135 -8.24 0.02 5.16
C CYS A 135 -7.05 0.79 4.62
N VAL A 136 -6.47 0.32 3.51
CA VAL A 136 -5.34 1.00 2.87
C VAL A 136 -5.76 2.39 2.39
N TYR A 137 -6.89 2.51 1.69
CA TYR A 137 -7.44 3.79 1.23
C TYR A 137 -7.58 4.79 2.38
N TRP A 138 -8.23 4.41 3.48
CA TRP A 138 -8.48 5.33 4.59
C TRP A 138 -7.24 5.69 5.37
N VAL A 139 -6.36 4.73 5.64
CA VAL A 139 -5.08 5.02 6.28
C VAL A 139 -4.30 6.02 5.43
N HIS A 140 -4.24 5.80 4.12
CA HIS A 140 -3.53 6.65 3.18
C HIS A 140 -4.11 8.07 3.18
N ARG A 141 -5.43 8.18 2.97
CA ARG A 141 -6.14 9.46 2.97
C ARG A 141 -6.00 10.23 4.30
N ILE A 142 -6.17 9.56 5.44
CA ILE A 142 -6.03 10.19 6.76
C ILE A 142 -4.62 10.77 6.94
N HIS A 143 -3.59 10.07 6.47
CA HIS A 143 -2.23 10.58 6.54
C HIS A 143 -2.02 11.81 5.65
N HIS A 144 -2.65 11.88 4.48
CA HIS A 144 -2.63 13.09 3.65
C HIS A 144 -3.38 14.27 4.29
N GLU A 145 -4.58 14.03 4.85
CA GLU A 145 -5.43 15.10 5.35
C GLU A 145 -5.01 15.63 6.73
N LYS A 146 -4.40 14.80 7.57
CA LYS A 146 -4.01 15.21 8.93
C LYS A 146 -2.57 15.65 8.96
N ASN A 147 -2.35 16.97 9.11
CA ASN A 147 -1.04 17.61 9.18
C ASN A 147 -0.03 17.00 10.18
N PHE A 148 -0.50 16.30 11.22
CA PHE A 148 0.39 15.64 12.20
C PHE A 148 0.70 14.17 11.84
N LEU A 149 -0.07 13.56 10.93
CA LEU A 149 0.20 12.22 10.39
C LEU A 149 0.96 12.30 9.06
N TRP A 150 0.70 13.33 8.26
CA TRP A 150 1.38 13.59 6.99
C TRP A 150 2.90 13.41 7.05
N PRO A 151 3.65 13.94 8.05
CA PRO A 151 5.10 13.81 8.07
C PRO A 151 5.60 12.35 8.00
N PHE A 152 4.85 11.39 8.53
CA PHE A 152 5.22 9.97 8.46
C PHE A 152 4.99 9.37 7.08
N HIS A 153 3.98 9.85 6.36
CA HIS A 153 3.73 9.46 4.98
C HIS A 153 4.55 10.26 3.96
N ALA A 154 4.93 11.50 4.30
CA ALA A 154 5.82 12.35 3.51
C ALA A 154 7.19 11.70 3.29
N VAL A 155 7.62 10.80 4.18
CA VAL A 155 8.79 9.95 3.93
C VAL A 155 8.62 9.21 2.61
N HIS A 156 7.46 8.64 2.32
CA HIS A 156 7.17 7.98 1.05
C HIS A 156 7.19 8.95 -0.14
N HIS A 157 6.47 10.07 -0.04
CA HIS A 157 6.37 11.09 -1.10
C HIS A 157 7.66 11.88 -1.35
N SER A 158 8.61 11.83 -0.43
CA SER A 158 9.87 12.56 -0.57
C SER A 158 10.81 11.94 -1.60
N ALA A 159 10.48 10.81 -2.21
CA ALA A 159 11.27 10.25 -3.30
C ALA A 159 11.37 11.27 -4.46
N GLU A 160 12.59 11.59 -4.88
CA GLU A 160 12.83 12.53 -5.99
C GLU A 160 12.79 11.83 -7.36
N ILE A 161 12.95 10.52 -7.35
CA ILE A 161 12.81 9.59 -8.48
C ILE A 161 12.19 8.31 -7.93
N MET A 162 11.44 7.59 -8.76
CA MET A 162 10.81 6.33 -8.36
C MET A 162 11.46 5.13 -9.02
N THR A 163 11.79 4.15 -8.20
CA THR A 163 12.15 2.79 -8.62
C THR A 163 11.26 1.82 -7.85
N PRO A 164 11.17 0.54 -8.26
CA PRO A 164 10.37 -0.43 -7.51
C PRO A 164 10.74 -0.51 -6.01
N MET A 165 11.93 -0.05 -5.61
CA MET A 165 12.36 0.05 -4.20
C MET A 165 11.56 1.07 -3.41
N THR A 166 11.05 2.12 -4.05
CA THR A 166 10.36 3.25 -3.42
C THR A 166 9.08 2.82 -2.70
N VAL A 167 8.47 1.67 -3.06
CA VAL A 167 7.36 1.06 -2.31
C VAL A 167 7.72 0.80 -0.83
N TYR A 168 9.00 0.59 -0.52
CA TYR A 168 9.52 0.30 0.82
C TYR A 168 10.02 1.54 1.56
N ARG A 169 9.97 2.72 0.93
CA ARG A 169 10.29 4.00 1.54
C ARG A 169 9.18 4.42 2.52
N LYS A 170 9.05 3.70 3.63
CA LYS A 170 7.96 3.86 4.60
C LYS A 170 8.49 4.12 6.00
N HIS A 171 7.86 5.07 6.69
CA HIS A 171 8.14 5.31 8.09
C HIS A 171 7.47 4.23 8.97
N PRO A 172 8.14 3.69 10.01
CA PRO A 172 7.55 2.64 10.86
C PRO A 172 6.23 3.02 11.52
N LEU A 173 6.03 4.30 11.88
CA LEU A 173 4.75 4.75 12.44
C LEU A 173 3.59 4.73 11.44
N TYR A 174 3.85 4.98 10.15
CA TYR A 174 2.83 4.80 9.13
C TYR A 174 2.38 3.33 9.10
N ASP A 175 3.35 2.41 9.08
CA ASP A 175 3.07 0.97 9.07
C ASP A 175 2.41 0.49 10.37
N LEU A 176 2.79 1.03 11.53
CA LEU A 176 2.17 0.71 12.82
C LEU A 176 0.70 1.15 12.85
N PHE A 177 0.42 2.38 12.44
CA PHE A 177 -0.95 2.89 12.34
C PHE A 177 -1.77 2.02 11.38
N SER A 178 -1.21 1.71 10.21
CA SER A 178 -1.83 0.83 9.21
C SER A 178 -2.12 -0.56 9.76
N SER A 179 -1.17 -1.15 10.51
CA SER A 179 -1.29 -2.47 11.16
C SER A 179 -2.42 -2.49 12.20
N ILE A 180 -2.50 -1.46 13.06
CA ILE A 180 -3.55 -1.34 14.08
C ILE A 180 -4.92 -1.15 13.41
N PHE A 181 -5.04 -0.17 12.51
CA PHE A 181 -6.29 0.15 11.84
C PHE A 181 -6.85 -1.04 11.06
N SER A 182 -5.98 -1.69 10.27
CA SER A 182 -6.35 -2.88 9.50
C SER A 182 -6.64 -4.07 10.41
N GLY A 183 -5.87 -4.26 11.48
CA GLY A 183 -6.12 -5.31 12.46
C GLY A 183 -7.51 -5.20 13.08
N ILE A 184 -7.92 -3.98 13.44
CA ILE A 184 -9.26 -3.74 14.02
C ILE A 184 -10.36 -4.08 13.02
N LEU A 185 -10.34 -3.47 11.83
CA LEU A 185 -11.45 -3.64 10.87
C LEU A 185 -11.52 -5.06 10.31
N ILE A 186 -10.38 -5.68 10.04
CA ILE A 186 -10.34 -7.07 9.58
C ILE A 186 -10.79 -8.01 10.70
N GLY A 187 -10.35 -7.79 11.94
CA GLY A 187 -10.82 -8.58 13.08
C GLY A 187 -12.32 -8.47 13.30
N VAL A 188 -12.89 -7.26 13.20
CA VAL A 188 -14.35 -7.07 13.26
C VAL A 188 -15.05 -7.83 12.14
N ALA A 189 -14.56 -7.70 10.90
CA ALA A 189 -15.14 -8.39 9.75
C ALA A 189 -15.06 -9.92 9.88
N GLN A 190 -13.91 -10.43 10.33
CA GLN A 190 -13.70 -11.86 10.58
C GLN A 190 -14.62 -12.36 11.70
N GLY A 191 -14.72 -11.63 12.81
CA GLY A 191 -15.60 -11.99 13.92
C GLY A 191 -17.07 -12.02 13.51
N LEU A 192 -17.53 -11.03 12.73
CA LEU A 192 -18.88 -11.01 12.18
C LEU A 192 -19.12 -12.20 11.25
N PHE A 193 -18.15 -12.47 10.37
CA PHE A 193 -18.25 -13.58 9.42
C PHE A 193 -18.33 -14.94 10.10
N ILE A 194 -17.47 -15.16 11.11
CA ILE A 194 -17.46 -16.39 11.91
C ILE A 194 -18.76 -16.52 12.71
N ALA A 195 -19.18 -15.45 13.39
CA ALA A 195 -20.30 -15.51 14.31
C ALA A 195 -21.67 -15.63 13.61
N VAL A 196 -21.82 -14.97 12.46
CA VAL A 196 -23.12 -14.87 11.75
C VAL A 196 -23.26 -15.89 10.65
N PHE A 197 -22.17 -16.35 10.03
CA PHE A 197 -22.32 -17.09 8.78
C PHE A 197 -21.61 -18.46 8.74
N PHE A 198 -20.47 -18.65 9.40
CA PHE A 198 -19.56 -19.74 8.95
C PHE A 198 -18.75 -20.50 10.00
N GLY A 199 -18.79 -20.13 11.29
CA GLY A 199 -18.15 -20.91 12.36
C GLY A 199 -16.60 -20.89 12.41
N THR A 200 -15.89 -20.77 11.28
CA THR A 200 -14.42 -20.61 11.20
C THR A 200 -13.96 -19.79 9.98
N VAL A 201 -12.77 -19.17 10.04
CA VAL A 201 -12.11 -18.58 8.87
C VAL A 201 -11.31 -19.65 8.13
N SER A 202 -11.61 -19.88 6.85
CA SER A 202 -10.87 -20.81 6.02
C SER A 202 -9.48 -20.28 5.64
N ILE A 203 -8.45 -21.13 5.79
CA ILE A 203 -7.10 -20.91 5.25
C ILE A 203 -7.16 -20.61 3.75
N ALA A 204 -8.09 -21.22 3.01
CA ALA A 204 -8.25 -21.00 1.58
C ALA A 204 -8.67 -19.55 1.26
N ALA A 205 -9.45 -18.89 2.12
CA ALA A 205 -9.79 -17.49 1.89
C ALA A 205 -8.62 -16.55 2.19
N ILE A 206 -7.83 -16.84 3.22
CA ILE A 206 -6.59 -16.10 3.50
C ILE A 206 -5.63 -16.23 2.30
N ALA A 207 -5.48 -17.45 1.77
CA ALA A 207 -4.71 -17.70 0.56
C ALA A 207 -5.29 -16.97 -0.65
N GLY A 208 -6.61 -16.93 -0.81
CA GLY A 208 -7.31 -16.22 -1.89
C GLY A 208 -7.05 -14.71 -1.88
N VAL A 209 -7.07 -14.06 -0.71
CA VAL A 209 -6.75 -12.63 -0.57
C VAL A 209 -5.30 -12.38 -1.01
N ASN A 210 -4.36 -13.21 -0.57
CA ASN A 210 -2.97 -13.11 -0.99
C ASN A 210 -2.79 -13.35 -2.49
N GLY A 211 -3.54 -14.30 -3.07
CA GLY A 211 -3.55 -14.59 -4.50
C GLY A 211 -4.06 -13.40 -5.34
N PHE A 212 -5.10 -12.70 -4.87
CA PHE A 212 -5.61 -11.51 -5.54
C PHE A 212 -4.59 -10.36 -5.51
N TYR A 213 -3.99 -10.09 -4.36
CA TYR A 213 -2.89 -9.11 -4.25
C TYR A 213 -1.69 -9.50 -5.12
N PHE A 214 -1.33 -10.77 -5.16
CA PHE A 214 -0.27 -11.30 -6.02
C PHE A 214 -0.59 -11.00 -7.48
N LEU A 215 -1.78 -11.38 -7.95
CA LEU A 215 -2.21 -11.19 -9.33
C LEU A 215 -2.24 -9.70 -9.71
N PHE A 216 -2.76 -8.84 -8.85
CA PHE A 216 -2.79 -7.41 -9.11
C PHE A 216 -1.38 -6.80 -9.21
N ASN A 217 -0.45 -7.17 -8.32
CA ASN A 217 0.95 -6.75 -8.43
C ASN A 217 1.62 -7.30 -9.70
N PHE A 218 1.35 -8.56 -10.04
CA PHE A 218 1.84 -9.24 -11.24
C PHE A 218 1.40 -8.53 -12.53
N LEU A 219 0.14 -8.10 -12.62
CA LEU A 219 -0.48 -7.51 -13.83
C LEU A 219 -0.12 -6.03 -14.08
N GLY A 220 0.74 -5.44 -13.26
CA GLY A 220 1.33 -4.13 -13.58
C GLY A 220 1.47 -3.15 -12.44
N SER A 221 0.90 -3.43 -11.27
CA SER A 221 1.10 -2.56 -10.10
C SER A 221 2.59 -2.42 -9.72
N ASN A 222 3.46 -3.39 -10.08
CA ASN A 222 4.91 -3.25 -9.91
C ASN A 222 5.53 -2.04 -10.65
N PHE A 223 4.87 -1.50 -11.67
CA PHE A 223 5.32 -0.30 -12.39
C PHE A 223 4.91 1.01 -11.73
N ARG A 224 4.02 0.98 -10.73
CA ARG A 224 3.47 2.19 -10.08
C ARG A 224 4.55 3.08 -9.44
N HIS A 225 5.66 2.47 -9.04
CA HIS A 225 6.86 3.14 -8.54
C HIS A 225 8.00 3.01 -9.55
N SER A 226 7.77 3.35 -10.81
CA SER A 226 8.83 3.38 -11.83
C SER A 226 8.70 4.64 -12.69
N HIS A 227 9.66 4.86 -13.58
CA HIS A 227 9.57 5.90 -14.61
C HIS A 227 8.67 5.52 -15.79
N ILE A 228 8.17 4.29 -15.83
CA ILE A 228 7.39 3.77 -16.96
C ILE A 228 5.93 4.11 -16.74
N TRP A 229 5.40 4.97 -17.62
CA TRP A 229 3.99 5.32 -17.62
C TRP A 229 3.12 4.21 -18.20
N ILE A 230 2.14 3.75 -17.42
CA ILE A 230 1.12 2.78 -17.83
C ILE A 230 -0.23 3.26 -17.33
N SER A 231 -1.12 3.60 -18.27
CA SER A 231 -2.53 3.89 -17.99
C SER A 231 -3.39 2.72 -18.47
N TYR A 232 -4.45 2.42 -17.72
CA TYR A 232 -5.45 1.43 -18.11
C TYR A 232 -6.63 2.05 -18.89
N GLY A 233 -6.58 3.37 -19.12
CA GLY A 233 -7.62 4.13 -19.79
C GLY A 233 -8.82 4.42 -18.89
N LYS A 234 -9.64 5.39 -19.31
CA LYS A 234 -10.67 6.01 -18.46
C LYS A 234 -11.61 4.99 -17.81
N THR A 235 -12.11 4.00 -18.56
CA THR A 235 -13.10 3.06 -18.04
C THR A 235 -12.53 2.18 -16.91
N ILE A 236 -11.35 1.58 -17.12
CA ILE A 236 -10.76 0.67 -16.14
C ILE A 236 -10.27 1.46 -14.92
N GLU A 237 -9.77 2.68 -15.11
CA GLU A 237 -9.24 3.55 -14.05
C GLU A 237 -10.30 4.12 -13.09
N HIS A 238 -11.60 3.88 -13.34
CA HIS A 238 -12.66 4.10 -12.33
C HIS A 238 -12.79 2.93 -11.34
N ILE A 239 -12.28 1.75 -11.71
CA ILE A 239 -12.42 0.50 -10.93
C ILE A 239 -11.09 0.07 -10.34
N LEU A 240 -10.00 0.10 -11.13
CA LEU A 240 -8.67 -0.34 -10.75
C LEU A 240 -7.66 0.81 -10.85
N ILE A 241 -6.81 0.94 -9.85
CA ILE A 241 -5.72 1.91 -9.83
C ILE A 241 -4.64 1.49 -10.82
N SER A 242 -4.33 2.37 -11.77
CA SER A 242 -3.20 2.18 -12.70
C SER A 242 -1.87 2.67 -12.14
N PRO A 243 -0.73 2.21 -12.71
CA PRO A 243 0.58 2.79 -12.42
C PRO A 243 0.62 4.31 -12.63
N ALA A 244 -0.03 4.82 -13.68
CA ALA A 244 -0.14 6.25 -13.95
C ALA A 244 -0.91 6.99 -12.84
N GLN A 245 -2.05 6.48 -12.37
CA GLN A 245 -2.80 7.09 -11.28
C GLN A 245 -1.98 7.20 -9.99
N HIS A 246 -1.19 6.18 -9.67
CA HIS A 246 -0.28 6.20 -8.53
C HIS A 246 0.91 7.14 -8.73
N GLN A 247 1.49 7.20 -9.94
CA GLN A 247 2.55 8.17 -10.27
C GLN A 247 2.05 9.61 -10.10
N ILE A 248 0.84 9.91 -10.58
CA ILE A 248 0.15 11.21 -10.42
C ILE A 248 -0.02 11.55 -8.94
N HIS A 249 -0.42 10.59 -8.12
CA HIS A 249 -0.56 10.80 -6.68
C HIS A 249 0.75 11.27 -6.01
N HIS A 250 1.91 10.87 -6.54
CA HIS A 250 3.25 11.32 -6.10
C HIS A 250 3.69 12.66 -6.69
N SER A 251 2.89 13.26 -7.57
CA SER A 251 3.25 14.46 -8.31
C SER A 251 3.27 15.72 -7.46
N LEU A 252 4.17 16.64 -7.81
CA LEU A 252 4.21 17.99 -7.26
C LEU A 252 3.08 18.90 -7.76
N LYS A 253 2.43 18.58 -8.90
CA LYS A 253 1.44 19.48 -9.50
C LYS A 253 0.23 19.69 -8.57
N PRO A 254 -0.23 20.94 -8.37
CA PRO A 254 -1.35 21.22 -7.46
C PRO A 254 -2.64 20.46 -7.79
N GLU A 255 -2.93 20.26 -9.09
CA GLU A 255 -4.12 19.52 -9.55
C GLU A 255 -4.12 18.03 -9.16
N HIS A 256 -2.95 17.48 -8.84
CA HIS A 256 -2.76 16.09 -8.44
C HIS A 256 -2.80 15.89 -6.92
N HIS A 257 -2.74 16.97 -6.13
CA HIS A 257 -2.67 16.87 -4.68
C HIS A 257 -3.93 16.21 -4.11
N ASN A 258 -3.73 15.28 -3.17
CA ASN A 258 -4.81 14.56 -2.50
C ASN A 258 -5.74 13.79 -3.46
N LYS A 259 -5.17 13.20 -4.50
CA LYS A 259 -5.86 12.32 -5.46
C LYS A 259 -5.32 10.90 -5.44
N ASN A 260 -6.13 9.93 -5.84
CA ASN A 260 -5.77 8.53 -6.09
C ASN A 260 -5.09 7.83 -4.89
N PHE A 261 -5.82 7.70 -3.78
CA PHE A 261 -5.33 7.03 -2.56
C PHE A 261 -5.46 5.49 -2.59
N GLY A 262 -6.27 4.93 -3.50
CA GLY A 262 -6.50 3.49 -3.61
C GLY A 262 -5.20 2.71 -3.90
N GLU A 263 -5.11 1.49 -3.39
CA GLU A 263 -3.99 0.59 -3.69
C GLU A 263 -4.32 -0.32 -4.87
N ILE A 264 -5.45 -1.02 -4.79
CA ILE A 264 -6.00 -1.84 -5.88
C ILE A 264 -7.17 -1.12 -6.55
N PHE A 265 -8.17 -0.72 -5.78
CA PHE A 265 -9.44 -0.28 -6.35
C PHE A 265 -9.56 1.24 -6.38
N ALA A 266 -9.79 1.79 -7.58
CA ALA A 266 -9.99 3.21 -7.81
C ALA A 266 -11.42 3.67 -7.47
N PHE A 267 -12.37 2.73 -7.31
CA PHE A 267 -13.74 3.12 -6.99
C PHE A 267 -13.86 3.72 -5.57
N TRP A 268 -12.92 3.46 -4.66
CA TRP A 268 -12.86 4.18 -3.39
C TRP A 268 -12.60 5.66 -3.63
N ASP A 269 -11.61 5.97 -4.47
CA ASP A 269 -11.34 7.33 -4.89
C ASP A 269 -12.52 7.96 -5.61
N TRP A 270 -13.23 7.19 -6.43
CA TRP A 270 -14.42 7.68 -7.12
C TRP A 270 -15.53 8.04 -6.13
N MET A 271 -15.90 7.09 -5.27
CA MET A 271 -16.98 7.23 -4.29
C MET A 271 -16.73 8.39 -3.32
N PHE A 272 -15.46 8.63 -2.98
CA PHE A 272 -15.09 9.63 -1.98
C PHE A 272 -14.51 10.93 -2.57
N GLY A 273 -14.60 11.12 -3.88
CA GLY A 273 -14.26 12.38 -4.57
C GLY A 273 -12.77 12.67 -4.72
N THR A 274 -11.91 11.65 -4.60
CA THR A 274 -10.45 11.75 -4.68
C THR A 274 -9.88 11.16 -5.97
N LEU A 275 -10.73 10.71 -6.91
CA LEU A 275 -10.29 10.18 -8.19
C LEU A 275 -9.74 11.26 -9.12
N PHE A 276 -8.60 10.96 -9.74
CA PHE A 276 -8.04 11.67 -10.87
C PHE A 276 -7.62 10.68 -11.94
N ILE A 277 -8.10 10.88 -13.16
CA ILE A 277 -7.79 10.04 -14.32
C ILE A 277 -7.11 10.93 -15.36
N PRO A 278 -5.86 10.63 -15.77
CA PRO A 278 -5.18 11.42 -16.76
C PRO A 278 -5.82 11.26 -18.15
N ASP A 279 -5.95 12.37 -18.90
CA ASP A 279 -6.40 12.33 -20.29
C ASP A 279 -5.31 11.84 -21.25
N LYS A 280 -4.04 12.02 -20.88
CA LYS A 280 -2.86 11.68 -21.68
C LYS A 280 -1.66 11.36 -20.79
N GLU A 281 -0.61 10.84 -21.39
CA GLU A 281 0.68 10.65 -20.72
C GLU A 281 1.24 11.99 -20.22
N GLU A 282 1.70 12.01 -18.97
CA GLU A 282 2.23 13.21 -18.32
C GLU A 282 3.67 12.99 -17.84
N ILE A 283 4.47 14.05 -17.91
CA ILE A 283 5.77 14.10 -17.25
C ILE A 283 5.55 14.47 -15.79
N ILE A 284 5.87 13.55 -14.90
CA ILE A 284 5.68 13.72 -13.46
C ILE A 284 6.98 14.13 -12.80
N GLU A 285 6.95 15.26 -12.10
CA GLU A 285 7.98 15.65 -11.16
C GLU A 285 7.61 15.20 -9.74
N TYR A 286 8.57 14.56 -9.06
CA TYR A 286 8.38 13.98 -7.73
C TYR A 286 9.04 14.82 -6.62
N GLY A 287 8.76 14.45 -5.37
CA GLY A 287 9.24 15.09 -4.16
C GLY A 287 8.13 15.74 -3.36
N ILE A 288 8.49 16.60 -2.41
CA ILE A 288 7.52 17.30 -1.57
C ILE A 288 7.27 18.71 -2.12
N ALA A 289 6.00 19.05 -2.33
CA ALA A 289 5.58 20.40 -2.70
C ALA A 289 5.48 21.31 -1.48
N ARG A 290 5.61 22.62 -1.70
CA ARG A 290 5.29 23.62 -0.69
C ARG A 290 3.81 23.52 -0.29
N PRO A 291 3.48 23.76 0.98
CA PRO A 291 2.10 23.72 1.48
C PRO A 291 1.27 24.95 1.09
N ASP A 292 1.77 25.81 0.21
CA ASP A 292 1.11 27.03 -0.29
C ASP A 292 0.26 26.76 -1.55
N GLY A 293 0.21 25.51 -2.02
CA GLY A 293 -0.53 25.11 -3.23
C GLY A 293 0.16 25.51 -4.53
N SER A 294 1.39 26.02 -4.51
CA SER A 294 2.09 26.46 -5.71
C SER A 294 2.71 25.31 -6.53
N GLY A 295 2.77 24.11 -5.94
CA GLY A 295 3.46 22.95 -6.53
C GLY A 295 4.99 23.08 -6.57
N GLN A 296 5.57 24.13 -5.96
CA GLN A 296 7.02 24.31 -5.93
C GLN A 296 7.65 23.28 -5.00
N ARG A 297 8.67 22.57 -5.48
CA ARG A 297 9.41 21.60 -4.67
C ARG A 297 10.12 22.28 -3.49
N ILE A 298 10.01 21.72 -2.29
CA ILE A 298 10.86 22.10 -1.16
C ILE A 298 12.21 21.38 -1.21
N LYS A 299 13.21 21.89 -0.48
CA LYS A 299 14.45 21.13 -0.27
C LYS A 299 14.12 19.79 0.40
N GLN A 300 14.71 18.72 -0.12
CA GLN A 300 14.58 17.35 0.39
C GLN A 300 14.69 17.31 1.94
N PRO A 301 13.60 17.00 2.67
CA PRO A 301 13.60 16.97 4.14
C PRO A 301 14.23 15.70 4.73
N HIS A 302 14.40 14.64 3.93
CA HIS A 302 14.89 13.34 4.36
C HIS A 302 16.11 12.94 3.52
N ASN A 303 17.27 13.57 3.77
CA ASN A 303 18.47 13.37 2.94
C ASN A 303 19.21 12.07 3.27
N ASN A 304 18.96 11.50 4.45
CA ASN A 304 19.59 10.28 4.92
C ASN A 304 18.63 9.49 5.82
N PHE A 305 19.01 8.26 6.14
CA PHE A 305 18.22 7.34 6.97
C PHE A 305 17.81 7.94 8.32
N LYS A 306 18.72 8.63 9.02
CA LYS A 306 18.44 9.24 10.32
C LYS A 306 17.39 10.34 10.22
N GLU A 307 17.51 11.20 9.22
CA GLU A 307 16.53 12.26 8.95
C GLU A 307 15.16 11.69 8.59
N ALA A 308 15.12 10.65 7.76
CA ALA A 308 13.89 9.96 7.39
C ALA A 308 13.13 9.39 8.61
N LEU A 309 13.83 9.01 9.68
CA LEU A 309 13.22 8.50 10.90
C LEU A 309 12.91 9.57 11.95
N ILE A 310 13.72 10.62 12.07
CA ILE A 310 13.60 11.60 13.18
C ILE A 310 12.81 12.85 12.78
N VAL A 311 13.00 13.36 11.56
CA VAL A 311 12.35 14.61 11.10
C VAL A 311 10.82 14.51 11.16
N PRO A 312 10.18 13.39 10.74
CA PRO A 312 8.72 13.25 10.83
C PRO A 312 8.14 13.52 12.23
N PHE A 313 8.82 13.08 13.30
CA PHE A 313 8.38 13.36 14.68
C PHE A 313 8.42 14.85 15.01
N LYS A 314 9.49 15.55 14.60
CA LYS A 314 9.63 16.99 14.85
C LYS A 314 8.55 17.78 14.11
N GLU A 315 8.27 17.41 12.87
CA GLU A 315 7.24 18.05 12.04
C GLU A 315 5.83 17.77 12.58
N SER A 316 5.55 16.52 12.97
CA SER A 316 4.29 16.12 13.60
C SER A 316 4.04 16.90 14.89
N ALA A 317 5.03 17.01 15.77
CA ALA A 317 4.93 17.78 17.01
C ALA A 317 4.68 19.28 16.76
N ARG A 318 5.32 19.87 15.73
CA ARG A 318 5.08 21.25 15.31
C ARG A 318 3.65 21.44 14.79
N ALA A 319 3.15 20.50 13.99
CA ALA A 319 1.78 20.54 13.48
C ALA A 319 0.74 20.50 14.61
N LEU A 320 0.94 19.63 15.61
CA LEU A 320 0.08 19.56 16.80
C LEU A 320 0.08 20.87 17.61
N LYS A 321 1.25 21.47 17.84
CA LYS A 321 1.35 22.78 18.54
C LYS A 321 0.62 23.89 17.79
N ARG A 322 0.78 23.98 16.46
CA ARG A 322 0.08 24.98 15.63
C ARG A 322 -1.43 24.81 15.69
N SER A 323 -1.93 23.58 15.67
CA SER A 323 -3.38 23.28 15.78
C SER A 323 -3.96 23.75 17.13
N LYS A 324 -3.24 23.50 18.24
CA LYS A 324 -3.64 23.98 19.58
C LYS A 324 -3.70 25.50 19.63
N ASN A 325 -2.69 26.19 19.10
CA ASN A 325 -2.64 27.65 19.12
C ASN A 325 -3.71 28.32 18.22
N LYS A 326 -4.19 27.64 17.16
CA LYS A 326 -5.33 28.14 16.37
C LYS A 326 -6.65 28.00 17.12
N ARG A 327 -6.82 26.96 17.95
CA ARG A 327 -8.03 26.75 18.77
C ARG A 327 -8.09 27.64 20.01
N SER A 328 -6.96 28.19 20.45
CA SER A 328 -6.88 29.08 21.62
C SER A 328 -6.96 30.57 21.28
N LYS A 329 -7.13 30.94 20.01
CA LYS A 329 -7.44 32.31 19.62
C LYS A 329 -8.96 32.46 19.59
N PRO A 330 -9.54 33.37 20.39
CA PRO A 330 -10.99 33.59 20.46
C PRO A 330 -11.58 34.07 19.14
#